data_AF-A0A351QS38-F1
#
_entry.id   AF-A0A351QS38-F1
#
_cell.length_a   1.000
_cell.length_b   1.000
_cell.length_c   1.000
_cell.angle_alpha   90.00
_cell.angle_beta   90.00
_cell.angle_gamma   90.00
#
_symmetry.space_group_name_H-M   'P 1'
#
loop_
_entity.id
_entity.type
_entity.pdbx_description
1 polymer ?
#
loop_
_entity_poly.entity_id
_entity_poly.type
_entity_poly.pdbx_seq_one_letter_code
_entity_poly.pdbx_strand_id
1 'polypeptide(L)'
;MKIVDVVCSAGRTGFYFDDQRAIKAGAGHDGFTYIGEPVTEGFTSIRQAGESISVMLILEDGQVAHGDCAAVQYSGAGGRDPLFLAKDFIPVIEKEIAPKLIGRELTNFKCLAEEFDKMLVNGKRLHTAIRYGVTQAILDGVAKAKKVTMAEVVRDEYNTGVEINRIPIFTQSGDDRYNNADKMIIKGADVLPHALINNVEEKLGLKGEKLLEYVKWLSDRVLKLRTSEDYNPIFHIDVYGTIGVAFDCDTKAMADYIATLEEAAKPFKLRIEGPMDVEHRERQME
;
A
#
# COMPACT_ATOMS: atom_id res chain seq x y z
N MET A 1 -21.77 -10.29 -22.80
CA MET A 1 -21.47 -9.13 -21.95
C MET A 1 -20.34 -8.34 -22.56
N LYS A 2 -20.66 -7.24 -23.22
CA LYS A 2 -19.70 -6.31 -23.82
C LYS A 2 -19.57 -5.03 -23.02
N ILE A 3 -18.40 -4.40 -23.09
CA ILE A 3 -18.17 -3.02 -22.68
C ILE A 3 -18.72 -2.11 -23.78
N VAL A 4 -19.63 -1.20 -23.45
CA VAL A 4 -20.22 -0.26 -24.42
C VAL A 4 -19.67 1.16 -24.29
N ASP A 5 -19.12 1.53 -23.13
CA ASP A 5 -18.51 2.83 -22.90
C ASP A 5 -17.47 2.77 -21.76
N VAL A 6 -16.59 3.77 -21.71
CA VAL A 6 -15.56 3.93 -20.66
C VAL A 6 -15.56 5.37 -20.17
N VAL A 7 -15.74 5.55 -18.85
CA VAL A 7 -15.73 6.87 -18.21
C VAL A 7 -14.58 6.94 -17.21
N CYS A 8 -13.83 8.04 -17.25
CA CYS A 8 -12.77 8.35 -16.29
C CYS A 8 -13.18 9.53 -15.41
N SER A 9 -12.86 9.47 -14.11
CA SER A 9 -13.11 10.57 -13.17
C SER A 9 -11.92 10.76 -12.24
N ALA A 10 -11.48 12.01 -12.07
CA ALA A 10 -10.43 12.35 -11.11
C ALA A 10 -10.95 12.24 -9.67
N GLY A 11 -10.17 11.63 -8.79
CA GLY A 11 -10.53 11.38 -7.40
C GLY A 11 -9.41 11.72 -6.41
N ARG A 12 -9.70 11.48 -5.13
CA ARG A 12 -8.76 11.57 -4.01
C ARG A 12 -8.52 10.20 -3.42
N THR A 13 -7.35 10.03 -2.83
CA THR A 13 -6.99 8.79 -2.10
C THR A 13 -7.16 8.96 -0.60
N GLY A 14 -6.96 7.87 0.15
CA GLY A 14 -6.97 7.90 1.62
C GLY A 14 -5.78 8.62 2.25
N PHE A 15 -4.79 9.09 1.46
CA PHE A 15 -3.60 9.78 1.98
C PHE A 15 -2.99 10.77 0.97
N TYR A 16 -1.69 11.03 1.09
CA TYR A 16 -0.94 12.05 0.38
C TYR A 16 0.12 11.43 -0.53
N PHE A 17 0.55 12.19 -1.55
CA PHE A 17 1.85 11.96 -2.15
C PHE A 17 2.89 12.79 -1.40
N ASP A 18 3.93 12.11 -0.93
CA ASP A 18 5.05 12.72 -0.21
C ASP A 18 6.34 12.55 -0.99
N ASP A 19 7.13 13.61 -1.06
CA ASP A 19 8.45 13.59 -1.66
C ASP A 19 9.45 12.96 -0.68
N GLN A 20 9.64 11.65 -0.83
CA GLN A 20 10.53 10.88 0.02
C GLN A 20 11.97 11.41 0.01
N ARG A 21 12.45 11.97 -1.11
CA ARG A 21 13.82 12.47 -1.21
C ARG A 21 13.99 13.74 -0.39
N ALA A 22 13.04 14.67 -0.47
CA ALA A 22 13.05 15.86 0.36
C ALA A 22 12.96 15.51 1.85
N ILE A 23 12.11 14.53 2.22
CA ILE A 23 11.97 14.06 3.60
C ILE A 23 13.26 13.41 4.11
N LYS A 24 13.87 12.50 3.33
CA LYS A 24 15.16 11.88 3.68
C LYS A 24 16.30 12.92 3.77
N ALA A 25 16.21 14.03 3.04
CA ALA A 25 17.15 15.16 3.12
C ALA A 25 16.93 16.08 4.34
N GLY A 26 16.01 15.73 5.24
CA GLY A 26 15.78 16.45 6.49
C GLY A 26 14.75 17.58 6.40
N ALA A 27 13.76 17.46 5.50
CA ALA A 27 12.64 18.40 5.47
C ALA A 27 11.98 18.51 6.85
N GLY A 28 11.88 19.74 7.37
CA GLY A 28 11.24 20.03 8.64
C GLY A 28 9.72 19.91 8.58
N HIS A 29 9.05 20.02 9.73
CA HIS A 29 7.59 19.94 9.84
C HIS A 29 6.97 21.29 10.24
N ASP A 30 5.82 21.62 9.66
CA ASP A 30 4.91 22.66 10.15
C ASP A 30 3.50 22.05 10.30
N GLY A 31 3.16 21.65 11.54
CA GLY A 31 1.95 20.87 11.79
C GLY A 31 1.93 19.58 10.97
N PHE A 32 0.99 19.49 10.02
CA PHE A 32 0.82 18.31 9.15
C PHE A 32 1.56 18.43 7.80
N THR A 33 2.16 19.59 7.49
CA THR A 33 2.92 19.80 6.25
C THR A 33 4.42 19.66 6.50
N TYR A 34 5.19 19.66 5.41
CA TYR A 34 6.64 19.73 5.43
C TYR A 34 7.11 21.11 4.97
N ILE A 35 8.22 21.56 5.54
CA ILE A 35 8.89 22.83 5.22
C ILE A 35 10.03 22.55 4.24
N GLY A 36 10.13 23.36 3.19
CA GLY A 36 11.20 23.32 2.20
C GLY A 36 10.67 23.09 0.79
N GLU A 37 11.60 22.85 -0.13
CA GLU A 37 11.31 22.63 -1.56
C GLU A 37 11.27 21.12 -1.88
N PRO A 38 10.38 20.68 -2.80
CA PRO A 38 10.43 19.33 -3.32
C PRO A 38 11.71 19.10 -4.15
N VAL A 39 12.18 17.86 -4.16
CA VAL A 39 13.36 17.36 -4.86
C VAL A 39 12.97 16.43 -6.01
N THR A 40 11.85 15.71 -5.89
CA THR A 40 11.39 14.71 -6.87
C THR A 40 10.58 15.37 -7.98
N GLU A 41 10.88 15.01 -9.24
CA GLU A 41 10.22 15.58 -10.42
C GLU A 41 8.69 15.40 -10.37
N GLY A 42 7.97 16.46 -10.73
CA GLY A 42 6.51 16.51 -10.74
C GLY A 42 5.88 17.01 -9.44
N PHE A 43 6.59 16.94 -8.31
CA PHE A 43 6.11 17.50 -7.06
C PHE A 43 6.17 19.03 -7.07
N THR A 44 5.11 19.67 -6.56
CA THR A 44 5.05 21.13 -6.36
C THR A 44 5.15 21.53 -4.90
N SER A 45 5.02 20.56 -4.00
CA SER A 45 5.22 20.68 -2.56
C SER A 45 5.69 19.34 -2.01
N ILE A 46 6.44 19.33 -0.92
CA ILE A 46 6.97 18.09 -0.32
C ILE A 46 5.83 17.12 0.06
N ARG A 47 4.69 17.65 0.48
CA ARG A 47 3.45 16.89 0.65
C ARG A 47 2.36 17.50 -0.21
N GLN A 48 1.67 16.69 -1.01
CA GLN A 48 0.51 17.09 -1.79
C GLN A 48 -0.60 16.05 -1.76
N ALA A 49 -1.83 16.45 -2.06
CA ALA A 49 -2.97 15.55 -2.01
C ALA A 49 -2.77 14.34 -2.93
N GLY A 50 -3.00 13.13 -2.41
CA GLY A 50 -2.97 11.92 -3.22
C GLY A 50 -4.15 11.90 -4.20
N GLU A 51 -3.89 11.49 -5.42
CA GLU A 51 -4.86 11.49 -6.52
C GLU A 51 -5.15 10.07 -7.03
N SER A 52 -6.37 9.87 -7.51
CA SER A 52 -6.82 8.66 -8.17
C SER A 52 -7.54 8.97 -9.47
N ILE A 53 -7.71 7.95 -10.31
CA ILE A 53 -8.64 7.98 -11.44
C ILE A 53 -9.57 6.78 -11.32
N SER A 54 -10.87 7.02 -11.12
CA SER A 54 -11.88 5.98 -11.23
C SER A 54 -12.13 5.65 -12.69
N VAL A 55 -11.95 4.39 -13.06
CA VAL A 55 -12.22 3.83 -14.39
C VAL A 55 -13.53 3.05 -14.31
N MET A 56 -14.54 3.52 -15.04
CA MET A 56 -15.85 2.91 -15.08
C MET A 56 -16.12 2.32 -16.46
N LEU A 57 -16.44 1.03 -16.52
CA LEU A 57 -16.81 0.33 -17.76
C LEU A 57 -18.33 0.16 -17.78
N ILE A 58 -19.00 0.82 -18.70
CA ILE A 58 -20.45 0.66 -18.89
C ILE A 58 -20.67 -0.63 -19.68
N LEU A 59 -21.49 -1.53 -19.15
CA LEU A 59 -21.75 -2.83 -19.76
C LEU A 59 -23.05 -2.79 -20.60
N GLU A 60 -23.17 -3.69 -21.58
CA GLU A 60 -24.33 -3.72 -22.49
C GLU A 60 -25.68 -3.95 -21.80
N ASP A 61 -25.68 -4.48 -20.57
CA ASP A 61 -26.88 -4.66 -19.73
C ASP A 61 -27.14 -3.48 -18.77
N GLY A 62 -26.37 -2.39 -18.89
CA GLY A 62 -26.50 -1.19 -18.08
C GLY A 62 -25.78 -1.23 -16.74
N GLN A 63 -25.13 -2.34 -16.37
CA GLN A 63 -24.26 -2.37 -15.20
C GLN A 63 -23.00 -1.51 -15.41
N VAL A 64 -22.38 -1.09 -14.31
CA VAL A 64 -21.12 -0.34 -14.33
C VAL A 64 -20.06 -1.11 -13.53
N ALA A 65 -19.00 -1.53 -14.22
CA ALA A 65 -17.82 -2.06 -13.56
C ALA A 65 -16.88 -0.93 -13.15
N HIS A 66 -16.14 -1.09 -12.05
CA HIS A 66 -15.37 -0.02 -11.43
C HIS A 66 -13.99 -0.51 -10.97
N GLY A 67 -12.97 0.31 -11.21
CA GLY A 67 -11.64 0.15 -10.63
C GLY A 67 -10.95 1.49 -10.47
N ASP A 68 -10.10 1.62 -9.45
CA ASP A 68 -9.39 2.87 -9.16
C ASP A 68 -7.90 2.76 -9.53
N CYS A 69 -7.46 3.65 -10.41
CA CYS A 69 -6.04 3.91 -10.61
C CYS A 69 -5.52 4.68 -9.39
N ALA A 70 -4.51 4.14 -8.71
CA ALA A 70 -3.87 4.77 -7.56
C ALA A 70 -2.39 4.42 -7.51
N ALA A 71 -1.59 5.29 -6.90
CA ALA A 71 -0.17 5.10 -6.64
C ALA A 71 0.11 5.13 -5.12
N VAL A 72 1.29 4.67 -4.73
CA VAL A 72 1.74 4.71 -3.34
C VAL A 72 2.07 6.14 -2.89
N GLN A 73 2.17 6.35 -1.57
CA GLN A 73 2.56 7.64 -0.97
C GLN A 73 3.84 8.22 -1.56
N TYR A 74 4.89 7.40 -1.71
CA TYR A 74 6.17 7.81 -2.30
C TYR A 74 6.20 7.58 -3.82
N SER A 75 5.20 8.09 -4.55
CA SER A 75 5.16 8.07 -6.02
C SER A 75 6.37 8.82 -6.59
N GLY A 76 7.00 8.32 -7.66
CA GLY A 76 8.23 8.91 -8.21
C GLY A 76 9.52 8.59 -7.44
N ALA A 77 9.46 7.91 -6.28
CA ALA A 77 10.65 7.53 -5.53
C ALA A 77 11.23 6.17 -5.98
N GLY A 78 12.52 5.94 -5.75
CA GLY A 78 13.14 4.60 -5.71
C GLY A 78 12.79 3.64 -6.88
N GLY A 79 12.96 4.08 -8.13
CA GLY A 79 12.69 3.24 -9.31
C GLY A 79 11.21 3.02 -9.64
N ARG A 80 10.30 3.71 -8.94
CA ARG A 80 8.87 3.74 -9.26
C ARG A 80 8.60 4.61 -10.48
N ASP A 81 7.44 4.41 -11.08
CA ASP A 81 6.91 5.32 -12.10
C ASP A 81 6.75 6.75 -11.53
N PRO A 82 6.63 7.77 -12.40
CA PRO A 82 6.48 9.17 -12.00
C PRO A 82 5.35 9.47 -11.02
N LEU A 83 5.26 10.71 -10.56
CA LEU A 83 4.14 11.18 -9.75
C LEU A 83 2.80 11.00 -10.51
N PHE A 84 1.83 10.33 -9.89
CA PHE A 84 0.55 10.01 -10.53
C PHE A 84 -0.49 11.12 -10.34
N LEU A 85 -0.59 12.03 -11.30
CA LEU A 85 -1.59 13.12 -11.29
C LEU A 85 -2.71 12.82 -12.28
N ALA A 86 -3.96 12.94 -11.85
CA ALA A 86 -5.13 12.57 -12.65
C ALA A 86 -5.17 13.35 -13.98
N LYS A 87 -4.85 14.65 -13.95
CA LYS A 87 -4.81 15.53 -15.12
C LYS A 87 -3.86 15.03 -16.22
N ASP A 88 -2.78 14.36 -15.85
CA ASP A 88 -1.73 13.93 -16.77
C ASP A 88 -2.08 12.55 -17.38
N PHE A 89 -2.83 11.73 -16.64
CA PHE A 89 -3.10 10.34 -17.01
C PHE A 89 -4.52 10.03 -17.49
N ILE A 90 -5.53 10.85 -17.16
CA ILE A 90 -6.88 10.72 -17.76
C ILE A 90 -6.81 10.76 -19.30
N PRO A 91 -6.10 11.73 -19.93
CA PRO A 91 -6.03 11.77 -21.39
C PRO A 91 -5.38 10.54 -22.02
N VAL A 92 -4.47 9.87 -21.30
CA VAL A 92 -3.85 8.61 -21.76
C VAL A 92 -4.89 7.49 -21.76
N ILE A 93 -5.70 7.37 -20.71
CA ILE A 93 -6.73 6.34 -20.62
C ILE A 93 -7.79 6.56 -21.70
N GLU A 94 -8.28 7.79 -21.85
CA GLU A 94 -9.33 8.13 -22.82
C GLU A 94 -8.89 7.93 -24.28
N LYS A 95 -7.64 8.27 -24.62
CA LYS A 95 -7.16 8.22 -26.01
C LYS A 95 -6.60 6.85 -26.40
N GLU A 96 -5.87 6.20 -25.51
CA GLU A 96 -5.09 5.01 -25.86
C GLU A 96 -5.78 3.72 -25.41
N ILE A 97 -6.49 3.75 -24.29
CA ILE A 97 -7.00 2.54 -23.61
C ILE A 97 -8.49 2.33 -23.89
N ALA A 98 -9.32 3.37 -23.69
CA ALA A 98 -10.76 3.28 -23.88
C ALA A 98 -11.17 2.73 -25.27
N PRO A 99 -10.56 3.15 -26.40
CA PRO A 99 -10.91 2.60 -27.72
C PRO A 99 -10.61 1.11 -27.87
N LYS A 100 -9.71 0.55 -27.05
CA LYS A 100 -9.36 -0.87 -27.05
C LYS A 100 -10.23 -1.70 -26.09
N LEU A 101 -10.90 -1.04 -25.14
CA LEU A 101 -11.83 -1.65 -24.19
C LEU A 101 -13.27 -1.69 -24.75
N ILE A 102 -13.71 -0.61 -25.40
CA ILE A 102 -15.06 -0.54 -25.97
C ILE A 102 -15.24 -1.64 -27.02
N GLY A 103 -16.33 -2.40 -26.89
CA GLY A 103 -16.67 -3.55 -27.73
C GLY A 103 -16.06 -4.89 -27.28
N ARG A 104 -15.19 -4.91 -26.27
CA ARG A 104 -14.59 -6.15 -25.74
C ARG A 104 -15.61 -6.97 -24.95
N GLU A 105 -15.51 -8.29 -25.07
CA GLU A 105 -16.29 -9.24 -24.29
C GLU A 105 -15.61 -9.60 -22.98
N LEU A 106 -16.38 -9.57 -21.88
CA LEU A 106 -15.93 -9.85 -20.52
C LEU A 106 -16.09 -11.34 -20.19
N THR A 107 -15.28 -12.20 -20.81
CA THR A 107 -15.36 -13.67 -20.65
C THR A 107 -14.30 -14.24 -19.71
N ASN A 108 -13.04 -13.82 -19.87
CA ASN A 108 -11.89 -14.29 -19.10
C ASN A 108 -11.09 -13.08 -18.58
N PHE A 109 -11.01 -12.96 -17.26
CA PHE A 109 -10.27 -11.89 -16.60
C PHE A 109 -8.78 -11.97 -16.91
N LYS A 110 -8.16 -13.14 -16.74
CA LYS A 110 -6.70 -13.29 -16.83
C LYS A 110 -6.15 -12.86 -18.19
N CYS A 111 -6.73 -13.34 -19.29
CA CYS A 111 -6.27 -13.00 -20.64
C CYS A 111 -6.41 -11.50 -20.92
N LEU A 112 -7.55 -10.90 -20.56
CA LEU A 112 -7.80 -9.48 -20.80
C LEU A 112 -6.91 -8.60 -19.91
N ALA A 113 -6.76 -8.96 -18.63
CA ALA A 113 -5.89 -8.24 -17.71
C ALA A 113 -4.42 -8.30 -18.16
N GLU A 114 -3.93 -9.45 -18.64
CA GLU A 114 -2.56 -9.57 -19.15
C GLU A 114 -2.31 -8.72 -20.40
N GLU A 115 -3.30 -8.61 -21.28
CA GLU A 115 -3.21 -7.74 -22.47
C GLU A 115 -3.02 -6.27 -22.07
N PHE A 116 -3.86 -5.76 -21.17
CA PHE A 116 -3.79 -4.37 -20.73
C PHE A 116 -2.61 -4.11 -19.78
N ASP A 117 -2.19 -5.08 -18.99
CA ASP A 117 -0.97 -4.96 -18.18
C ASP A 117 0.29 -4.86 -19.06
N LYS A 118 0.36 -5.60 -20.17
CA LYS A 118 1.52 -5.62 -21.07
C LYS A 118 1.43 -4.58 -22.20
N MET A 119 0.32 -3.85 -22.30
CA MET A 119 0.09 -2.86 -23.34
C MET A 119 1.20 -1.79 -23.37
N LEU A 120 1.63 -1.47 -24.60
CA LEU A 120 2.60 -0.41 -24.87
C LEU A 120 1.91 0.78 -25.54
N VAL A 121 2.28 1.97 -25.10
CA VAL A 121 1.94 3.25 -25.74
C VAL A 121 3.26 3.94 -26.07
N ASN A 122 3.49 4.27 -27.34
CA ASN A 122 4.75 4.86 -27.82
C ASN A 122 6.00 4.08 -27.39
N GLY A 123 5.91 2.74 -27.44
CA GLY A 123 7.00 1.83 -27.05
C GLY A 123 7.28 1.72 -25.55
N LYS A 124 6.50 2.39 -24.69
CA LYS A 124 6.63 2.33 -23.23
C LYS A 124 5.45 1.58 -22.61
N ARG A 125 5.72 0.81 -21.54
CA ARG A 125 4.64 0.23 -20.72
C ARG A 125 3.83 1.35 -20.07
N LEU A 126 2.54 1.08 -19.88
CA LEU A 126 1.66 1.96 -19.12
C LEU A 126 2.13 2.12 -17.67
N HIS A 127 1.87 3.30 -17.11
CA HIS A 127 2.07 3.58 -15.68
C HIS A 127 1.38 2.51 -14.83
N THR A 128 2.06 2.01 -13.80
CA THR A 128 1.59 1.00 -12.84
C THR A 128 0.20 1.31 -12.31
N ALA A 129 -0.04 2.54 -11.83
CA ALA A 129 -1.37 3.00 -11.38
C ALA A 129 -2.48 2.82 -12.42
N ILE A 130 -2.21 3.07 -13.72
CA ILE A 130 -3.19 2.84 -14.80
C ILE A 130 -3.46 1.35 -14.95
N ARG A 131 -2.41 0.53 -15.04
CA ARG A 131 -2.55 -0.92 -15.16
C ARG A 131 -3.33 -1.50 -13.98
N TYR A 132 -3.08 -0.98 -12.78
CA TYR A 132 -3.77 -1.34 -11.56
C TYR A 132 -5.28 -1.04 -11.63
N GLY A 133 -5.69 0.19 -11.98
CA GLY A 133 -7.10 0.56 -12.04
C GLY A 133 -7.87 -0.10 -13.18
N VAL A 134 -7.26 -0.17 -14.37
CA VAL A 134 -7.89 -0.79 -15.54
C VAL A 134 -8.12 -2.29 -15.31
N THR A 135 -7.15 -3.01 -14.75
CA THR A 135 -7.32 -4.45 -14.48
C THR A 135 -8.32 -4.72 -13.35
N GLN A 136 -8.44 -3.84 -12.35
CA GLN A 136 -9.55 -3.91 -11.37
C GLN A 136 -10.92 -3.76 -12.05
N ALA A 137 -11.09 -2.76 -12.92
CA ALA A 137 -12.35 -2.54 -13.62
C ALA A 137 -12.71 -3.73 -14.53
N ILE A 138 -11.70 -4.36 -15.16
CA ILE A 138 -11.88 -5.60 -15.91
C ILE A 138 -12.33 -6.75 -15.00
N LEU A 139 -11.69 -6.94 -13.83
CA LEU A 139 -12.05 -7.99 -12.88
C LEU A 139 -13.49 -7.85 -12.41
N ASP A 140 -13.88 -6.63 -12.02
CA ASP A 140 -15.25 -6.31 -11.61
C ASP A 140 -16.24 -6.51 -12.76
N GLY A 141 -15.86 -6.15 -13.99
CA GLY A 141 -16.66 -6.38 -15.19
C GLY A 141 -16.91 -7.86 -15.47
N VAL A 142 -15.87 -8.70 -15.37
CA VAL A 142 -16.00 -10.16 -15.52
C VAL A 142 -16.85 -10.76 -14.41
N ALA A 143 -16.67 -10.31 -13.17
CA ALA A 143 -17.50 -10.74 -12.03
C ALA A 143 -18.98 -10.41 -12.25
N LYS A 144 -19.29 -9.17 -12.64
CA LYS A 144 -20.65 -8.72 -12.99
C LYS A 144 -21.24 -9.47 -14.18
N ALA A 145 -20.45 -9.77 -15.21
CA ALA A 145 -20.88 -10.55 -16.37
C ALA A 145 -21.27 -11.99 -15.97
N LYS A 146 -20.49 -12.60 -15.08
CA LYS A 146 -20.69 -13.97 -14.58
C LYS A 146 -21.68 -14.06 -13.40
N LYS A 147 -22.07 -12.92 -12.81
CA LYS A 147 -22.94 -12.81 -11.62
C LYS A 147 -22.36 -13.56 -10.41
N VAL A 148 -21.05 -13.45 -10.24
CA VAL A 148 -20.28 -14.00 -9.11
C VAL A 148 -19.42 -12.90 -8.50
N THR A 149 -18.77 -13.17 -7.38
CA THR A 149 -17.82 -12.23 -6.77
C THR A 149 -16.49 -12.19 -7.53
N MET A 150 -15.77 -11.07 -7.41
CA MET A 150 -14.39 -10.96 -7.94
C MET A 150 -13.45 -12.03 -7.36
N ALA A 151 -13.67 -12.44 -6.09
CA ALA A 151 -12.89 -13.49 -5.45
C ALA A 151 -13.09 -14.85 -6.13
N GLU A 152 -14.32 -15.18 -6.54
CA GLU A 152 -14.61 -16.40 -7.29
C GLU A 152 -13.95 -16.37 -8.67
N VAL A 153 -13.99 -15.23 -9.37
CA VAL A 153 -13.28 -15.09 -10.66
C VAL A 153 -11.78 -15.38 -10.51
N VAL A 154 -11.13 -14.80 -9.51
CA VAL A 154 -9.70 -15.03 -9.25
C VAL A 154 -9.45 -16.50 -8.87
N ARG A 155 -10.23 -17.06 -7.94
CA ARG A 155 -10.09 -18.47 -7.53
C ARG A 155 -10.17 -19.41 -8.72
N ASP A 156 -11.19 -19.24 -9.57
CA ASP A 156 -11.50 -20.14 -10.66
C ASP A 156 -10.49 -19.99 -11.82
N GLU A 157 -10.15 -18.75 -12.20
CA GLU A 157 -9.24 -18.51 -13.34
C GLU A 157 -7.76 -18.73 -13.01
N TYR A 158 -7.36 -18.60 -11.75
CA TYR A 158 -6.03 -18.98 -11.28
C TYR A 158 -5.97 -20.41 -10.75
N ASN A 159 -7.08 -21.15 -10.80
CA ASN A 159 -7.21 -22.54 -10.36
C ASN A 159 -6.60 -22.78 -8.97
N THR A 160 -6.87 -21.88 -8.03
CA THR A 160 -6.26 -21.96 -6.70
C THR A 160 -6.89 -23.05 -5.84
N GLY A 161 -8.17 -23.39 -6.09
CA GLY A 161 -8.92 -24.41 -5.35
C GLY A 161 -9.20 -24.06 -3.89
N VAL A 162 -8.86 -22.85 -3.45
CA VAL A 162 -8.99 -22.43 -2.05
C VAL A 162 -10.42 -22.05 -1.72
N GLU A 163 -10.86 -22.39 -0.52
CA GLU A 163 -12.09 -21.84 0.04
C GLU A 163 -11.93 -20.33 0.27
N ILE A 164 -12.98 -19.57 -0.06
CA ILE A 164 -13.00 -18.12 0.13
C ILE A 164 -13.38 -17.84 1.58
N ASN A 165 -12.36 -17.59 2.40
CA ASN A 165 -12.48 -17.34 3.83
C ASN A 165 -11.98 -15.93 4.19
N ARG A 166 -12.36 -15.45 5.39
CA ARG A 166 -11.84 -14.20 5.93
C ARG A 166 -10.31 -14.26 6.04
N ILE A 167 -9.63 -13.24 5.53
CA ILE A 167 -8.18 -13.06 5.66
C ILE A 167 -7.90 -12.11 6.82
N PRO A 168 -6.86 -12.34 7.64
CA PRO A 168 -6.43 -11.40 8.67
C PRO A 168 -6.19 -9.99 8.12
N ILE A 169 -6.79 -8.98 8.73
CA ILE A 169 -6.70 -7.58 8.30
C ILE A 169 -5.60 -6.88 9.10
N PHE A 170 -4.61 -6.37 8.37
CA PHE A 170 -3.56 -5.50 8.94
C PHE A 170 -3.98 -4.04 8.88
N THR A 171 -3.85 -3.34 10.01
CA THR A 171 -4.16 -1.91 10.14
C THR A 171 -2.91 -1.10 10.48
N GLN A 172 -2.78 0.07 9.86
CA GLN A 172 -1.63 0.98 10.03
C GLN A 172 -2.01 2.26 10.78
N SER A 173 -1.12 2.75 11.64
CA SER A 173 -1.38 3.86 12.55
C SER A 173 -0.95 5.24 12.02
N GLY A 174 -0.06 5.29 11.04
CA GLY A 174 0.73 6.49 10.79
C GLY A 174 1.48 6.93 12.05
N ASP A 175 1.69 8.24 12.20
CA ASP A 175 2.43 8.81 13.34
C ASP A 175 1.68 8.78 14.68
N ASP A 176 0.35 8.75 14.65
CA ASP A 176 -0.50 8.67 15.85
C ASP A 176 -0.59 7.22 16.38
N ARG A 177 0.58 6.62 16.60
CA ARG A 177 0.77 5.19 16.93
C ARG A 177 0.08 4.75 18.22
N TYR A 178 -0.13 5.67 19.14
CA TYR A 178 -0.78 5.40 20.42
C TYR A 178 -2.31 5.40 20.31
N ASN A 179 -2.92 6.50 19.84
CA ASN A 179 -4.38 6.58 19.77
C ASN A 179 -4.95 5.67 18.68
N ASN A 180 -4.23 5.46 17.56
CA ASN A 180 -4.70 4.54 16.54
C ASN A 180 -4.56 3.07 16.97
N ALA A 181 -3.59 2.71 17.82
CA ALA A 181 -3.57 1.37 18.42
C ALA A 181 -4.83 1.12 19.28
N ASP A 182 -5.27 2.10 20.07
CA ASP A 182 -6.54 2.00 20.81
C ASP A 182 -7.73 1.73 19.89
N LYS A 183 -7.83 2.46 18.77
CA LYS A 183 -8.89 2.25 17.76
C LYS A 183 -8.83 0.84 17.18
N MET A 184 -7.64 0.31 16.91
CA MET A 184 -7.43 -1.03 16.37
C MET A 184 -7.84 -2.12 17.36
N ILE A 185 -7.48 -1.95 18.64
CA ILE A 185 -7.86 -2.89 19.71
C ILE A 185 -9.37 -2.92 19.87
N ILE A 186 -10.03 -1.76 19.95
CA ILE A 186 -11.49 -1.67 20.06
C ILE A 186 -12.20 -2.33 18.88
N LYS A 187 -11.62 -2.22 17.67
CA LYS A 187 -12.17 -2.82 16.45
C LYS A 187 -11.77 -4.28 16.22
N GLY A 188 -10.95 -4.86 17.10
CA GLY A 188 -10.49 -6.25 16.97
C GLY A 188 -9.64 -6.50 15.72
N ALA A 189 -8.73 -5.59 15.37
CA ALA A 189 -7.81 -5.79 14.23
C ALA A 189 -6.96 -7.06 14.42
N ASP A 190 -6.82 -7.89 13.38
CA ASP A 190 -6.08 -9.16 13.49
C ASP A 190 -4.56 -8.92 13.54
N VAL A 191 -4.09 -7.87 12.86
CA VAL A 191 -2.67 -7.46 12.82
C VAL A 191 -2.58 -5.94 12.98
N LEU A 192 -1.67 -5.46 13.83
CA LEU A 192 -1.50 -4.03 14.14
C LEU A 192 -0.07 -3.70 14.62
N PRO A 193 0.38 -2.44 14.70
CA PRO A 193 -0.28 -1.23 14.23
C PRO A 193 0.53 -0.52 13.13
N HIS A 194 1.55 -1.16 12.55
CA HIS A 194 2.59 -0.56 11.68
C HIS A 194 3.53 0.42 12.42
N ALA A 195 3.00 1.33 13.23
CA ALA A 195 3.71 2.30 14.09
C ALA A 195 4.57 3.39 13.40
N LEU A 196 4.91 3.22 12.12
CA LEU A 196 5.67 4.20 11.30
C LEU A 196 6.98 4.60 12.00
N ILE A 197 7.85 3.63 12.28
CA ILE A 197 9.14 3.83 12.97
C ILE A 197 10.20 4.20 11.92
N ASN A 198 10.09 5.41 11.39
CA ASN A 198 10.88 5.88 10.24
C ASN A 198 11.99 6.89 10.59
N ASN A 199 12.33 7.04 11.87
CA ASN A 199 13.40 7.92 12.33
C ASN A 199 14.18 7.25 13.46
N VAL A 200 15.52 7.23 13.34
CA VAL A 200 16.39 6.58 14.32
C VAL A 200 16.32 7.29 15.67
N GLU A 201 16.59 8.59 15.71
CA GLU A 201 16.67 9.34 16.97
C GLU A 201 15.32 9.45 17.68
N GLU A 202 14.26 9.79 16.95
CA GLU A 202 12.98 10.15 17.52
C GLU A 202 12.10 8.94 17.84
N LYS A 203 12.15 7.89 17.01
CA LYS A 203 11.18 6.78 17.04
C LYS A 203 11.80 5.44 17.41
N LEU A 204 12.93 5.07 16.83
CA LEU A 204 13.62 3.82 17.18
C LEU A 204 14.35 3.96 18.52
N GLY A 205 15.03 5.08 18.73
CA GLY A 205 16.08 5.25 19.73
C GLY A 205 17.45 4.89 19.13
N LEU A 206 18.51 5.60 19.52
CA LEU A 206 19.87 5.38 18.99
C LEU A 206 20.37 3.96 19.25
N LYS A 207 19.79 3.25 20.23
CA LYS A 207 20.07 1.86 20.57
C LYS A 207 18.80 1.00 20.55
N GLY A 208 17.73 1.47 19.90
CA GLY A 208 16.44 0.78 19.87
C GLY A 208 15.58 0.93 21.13
N GLU A 209 16.01 1.74 22.10
CA GLU A 209 15.36 1.84 23.40
C GLU A 209 13.91 2.35 23.33
N LYS A 210 13.58 3.22 22.36
CA LYS A 210 12.23 3.78 22.23
C LYS A 210 11.27 2.79 21.61
N LEU A 211 11.69 2.04 20.60
CA LEU A 211 10.87 0.99 20.01
C LEU A 211 10.66 -0.16 21.00
N LEU A 212 11.68 -0.54 21.77
CA LEU A 212 11.53 -1.55 22.82
C LEU A 212 10.45 -1.15 23.84
N GLU A 213 10.49 0.08 24.34
CA GLU A 213 9.46 0.59 25.26
C GLU A 213 8.08 0.69 24.58
N TYR A 214 8.02 1.03 23.29
CA TYR A 214 6.77 1.04 22.54
C TYR A 214 6.14 -0.36 22.40
N VAL A 215 6.95 -1.40 22.16
CA VAL A 215 6.46 -2.78 22.06
C VAL A 215 5.89 -3.25 23.40
N LYS A 216 6.58 -2.97 24.52
CA LYS A 216 6.06 -3.25 25.87
C LYS A 216 4.73 -2.54 26.11
N TRP A 217 4.69 -1.24 25.80
CA TRP A 217 3.48 -0.44 25.91
C TRP A 217 2.34 -1.06 25.10
N LEU A 218 2.59 -1.49 23.86
CA LEU A 218 1.57 -2.07 22.99
C LEU A 218 1.04 -3.40 23.55
N SER A 219 1.92 -4.27 24.05
CA SER A 219 1.54 -5.52 24.72
C SER A 219 0.61 -5.25 25.92
N ASP A 220 1.06 -4.38 26.83
CA ASP A 220 0.27 -3.98 28.00
C ASP A 220 -1.06 -3.33 27.60
N ARG A 221 -1.06 -2.53 26.53
CA ARG A 221 -2.24 -1.84 26.05
C ARG A 221 -3.29 -2.80 25.53
N VAL A 222 -2.89 -3.80 24.74
CA VAL A 222 -3.79 -4.84 24.25
C VAL A 222 -4.36 -5.64 25.42
N LEU A 223 -3.51 -6.09 26.35
CA LEU A 223 -3.97 -6.85 27.53
C LEU A 223 -4.96 -6.05 28.39
N LYS A 224 -4.76 -4.73 28.50
CA LYS A 224 -5.63 -3.83 29.26
C LYS A 224 -6.97 -3.56 28.58
N LEU A 225 -6.98 -3.40 27.26
CA LEU A 225 -8.16 -2.91 26.52
C LEU A 225 -8.95 -4.01 25.82
N ARG A 226 -8.38 -5.21 25.64
CA ARG A 226 -9.08 -6.32 24.98
C ARG A 226 -10.37 -6.69 25.71
N THR A 227 -11.42 -6.91 24.94
CA THR A 227 -12.74 -7.32 25.46
C THR A 227 -12.90 -8.83 25.57
N SER A 228 -11.96 -9.60 25.04
CA SER A 228 -11.90 -11.07 25.13
C SER A 228 -10.47 -11.53 25.35
N GLU A 229 -10.29 -12.59 26.14
CA GLU A 229 -8.99 -13.25 26.31
C GLU A 229 -8.49 -13.93 25.02
N ASP A 230 -9.42 -14.26 24.11
CA ASP A 230 -9.13 -14.83 22.80
C ASP A 230 -8.59 -13.79 21.81
N TYR A 231 -8.71 -12.49 22.12
CA TYR A 231 -8.10 -11.45 21.29
C TYR A 231 -6.58 -11.45 21.50
N ASN A 232 -5.90 -12.14 20.59
CA ASN A 232 -4.46 -12.31 20.55
C ASN A 232 -3.91 -11.88 19.17
N PRO A 233 -3.89 -10.57 18.87
CA PRO A 233 -3.48 -10.08 17.57
C PRO A 233 -1.99 -10.28 17.30
N ILE A 234 -1.58 -10.13 16.05
CA ILE A 234 -0.17 -10.12 15.65
C ILE A 234 0.35 -8.69 15.65
N PHE A 235 1.47 -8.46 16.30
CA PHE A 235 2.20 -7.20 16.19
C PHE A 235 2.99 -7.19 14.89
N HIS A 236 2.79 -6.16 14.09
CA HIS A 236 3.51 -5.91 12.85
C HIS A 236 3.94 -4.44 12.84
N ILE A 237 5.25 -4.24 12.91
CA ILE A 237 5.88 -2.91 13.01
C ILE A 237 6.84 -2.74 11.84
N ASP A 238 6.64 -1.67 11.07
CA ASP A 238 7.55 -1.27 10.01
C ASP A 238 8.57 -0.28 10.56
N VAL A 239 9.84 -0.61 10.40
CA VAL A 239 10.98 0.14 10.92
C VAL A 239 11.81 0.83 9.83
N TYR A 240 11.39 0.77 8.56
CA TYR A 240 11.95 1.61 7.49
C TYR A 240 13.49 1.62 7.40
N GLY A 241 14.12 0.49 7.70
CA GLY A 241 15.57 0.32 7.71
C GLY A 241 16.30 0.89 8.92
N THR A 242 15.60 1.52 9.86
CA THR A 242 16.21 2.21 11.02
C THR A 242 17.00 1.27 11.92
N ILE A 243 16.59 0.01 12.06
CA ILE A 243 17.36 -1.00 12.81
C ILE A 243 18.72 -1.21 12.13
N GLY A 244 18.74 -1.41 10.81
CA GLY A 244 19.98 -1.51 10.03
C GLY A 244 20.88 -0.28 10.21
N VAL A 245 20.32 0.92 10.22
CA VAL A 245 21.09 2.16 10.46
C VAL A 245 21.66 2.21 11.88
N ALA A 246 20.87 1.89 12.91
CA ALA A 246 21.29 1.99 14.31
C ALA A 246 22.34 0.94 14.71
N PHE A 247 22.42 -0.17 13.97
CA PHE A 247 23.31 -1.30 14.24
C PHE A 247 24.30 -1.55 13.10
N ASP A 248 24.59 -0.54 12.27
CA ASP A 248 25.57 -0.60 11.17
C ASP A 248 25.39 -1.80 10.21
N CYS A 249 24.14 -2.25 10.02
CA CYS A 249 23.75 -3.45 9.29
C CYS A 249 24.45 -4.74 9.77
N ASP A 250 24.97 -4.76 11.01
CA ASP A 250 25.50 -5.95 11.64
C ASP A 250 24.36 -6.93 11.95
N THR A 251 24.27 -7.99 11.17
CA THR A 251 23.18 -8.98 11.23
C THR A 251 23.04 -9.63 12.61
N LYS A 252 24.15 -9.80 13.34
CA LYS A 252 24.11 -10.36 14.70
C LYS A 252 23.51 -9.37 15.67
N ALA A 253 23.99 -8.12 15.68
CA ALA A 253 23.47 -7.08 16.55
C ALA A 253 21.98 -6.79 16.28
N MET A 254 21.59 -6.78 15.00
CA MET A 254 20.19 -6.65 14.60
C MET A 254 19.34 -7.82 15.12
N ALA A 255 19.80 -9.06 14.96
CA ALA A 255 19.09 -10.24 15.44
C ALA A 255 18.97 -10.27 16.97
N ASP A 256 20.05 -9.95 17.68
CA ASP A 256 20.07 -9.84 19.15
C ASP A 256 19.06 -8.79 19.62
N TYR A 257 19.00 -7.63 18.96
CA TYR A 257 18.01 -6.59 19.27
C TYR A 257 16.57 -7.02 18.98
N ILE A 258 16.29 -7.62 17.81
CA ILE A 258 14.95 -8.10 17.46
C ILE A 258 14.46 -9.18 18.44
N ALA A 259 15.35 -10.03 18.95
CA ALA A 259 15.02 -11.00 20.00
C ALA A 259 14.52 -10.31 21.28
N THR A 260 15.07 -9.15 21.65
CA THR A 260 14.55 -8.37 22.80
C THR A 260 13.15 -7.82 22.55
N LEU A 261 12.83 -7.47 21.30
CA LEU A 261 11.48 -7.04 20.91
C LEU A 261 10.49 -8.20 20.95
N GLU A 262 10.90 -9.40 20.54
CA GLU A 262 10.06 -10.60 20.63
C GLU A 262 9.70 -10.90 22.10
N GLU A 263 10.68 -10.85 23.01
CA GLU A 263 10.42 -11.02 24.45
C GLU A 263 9.46 -9.95 24.99
N ALA A 264 9.63 -8.68 24.58
CA ALA A 264 8.74 -7.59 24.96
C ALA A 264 7.32 -7.71 24.38
N ALA A 265 7.16 -8.38 23.23
CA ALA A 265 5.88 -8.55 22.57
C ALA A 265 5.02 -9.67 23.20
N LYS A 266 5.61 -10.55 24.03
CA LYS A 266 4.86 -11.67 24.63
C LYS A 266 3.63 -11.17 25.40
N PRO A 267 2.47 -11.87 25.28
CA PRO A 267 2.26 -13.17 24.62
C PRO A 267 1.97 -13.09 23.10
N PHE A 268 2.05 -11.91 22.48
CA PHE A 268 1.69 -11.69 21.09
C PHE A 268 2.82 -12.09 20.13
N LYS A 269 2.48 -12.51 18.91
CA LYS A 269 3.47 -12.75 17.85
C LYS A 269 3.98 -11.41 17.31
N LEU A 270 5.27 -11.31 17.00
CA LEU A 270 5.90 -10.13 16.42
C LEU A 270 6.33 -10.37 14.96
N ARG A 271 6.14 -9.36 14.12
CA ARG A 271 6.67 -9.23 12.76
C ARG A 271 7.34 -7.86 12.65
N ILE A 272 8.56 -7.84 12.11
CA ILE A 272 9.29 -6.62 11.79
C ILE A 272 9.38 -6.50 10.27
N GLU A 273 8.84 -5.43 9.73
CA GLU A 273 8.94 -5.06 8.32
C GLU A 273 10.12 -4.11 8.11
N GLY A 274 10.86 -4.31 7.01
CA GLY A 274 11.98 -3.46 6.61
C GLY A 274 13.05 -3.26 7.68
N PRO A 275 13.67 -4.30 8.26
CA PRO A 275 14.68 -4.14 9.32
C PRO A 275 15.93 -3.37 8.84
N MET A 276 16.27 -3.41 7.56
CA MET A 276 17.36 -2.64 6.94
C MET A 276 16.94 -2.17 5.53
N ASP A 277 17.48 -1.05 5.07
CA ASP A 277 17.30 -0.50 3.70
C ASP A 277 18.67 -0.10 3.16
N VAL A 278 19.20 -0.86 2.21
CA VAL A 278 20.49 -0.57 1.55
C VAL A 278 20.32 -0.04 0.12
N GLU A 279 19.15 0.52 -0.20
CA GLU A 279 18.80 1.26 -1.44
C GLU A 279 18.87 0.49 -2.77
N HIS A 280 19.48 -0.70 -2.80
CA HIS A 280 19.65 -1.53 -3.98
C HIS A 280 19.25 -2.97 -3.67
N ARG A 281 18.41 -3.55 -4.52
CA ARG A 281 17.88 -4.91 -4.35
C ARG A 281 18.99 -5.95 -4.25
N GLU A 282 20.01 -5.86 -5.10
CA GLU A 282 21.12 -6.81 -5.13
C GLU A 282 21.87 -6.78 -3.80
N ARG A 283 22.21 -5.58 -3.30
CA ARG A 283 22.86 -5.42 -1.99
C ARG A 283 21.98 -5.87 -0.82
N GLN A 284 20.66 -5.76 -0.95
CA GLN A 284 19.69 -6.19 0.06
C GLN A 284 19.60 -7.72 0.19
N MET A 285 20.06 -8.47 -0.83
CA MET A 285 20.08 -9.93 -0.87
C MET A 285 21.41 -10.55 -0.42
N GLU A 286 22.46 -9.75 -0.34
CA GLU A 286 23.81 -10.13 0.13
C GLU A 286 23.89 -10.10 1.66
#